data_AF-A0A3D1VRI9-F1
#
_entry.id   AF-A0A3D1VRI9-F1
#
_cell.length_a   1.000
_cell.length_b   1.000
_cell.length_c   1.000
_cell.angle_alpha   90.00
_cell.angle_beta   90.00
_cell.angle_gamma   90.00
#
_symmetry.space_group_name_H-M   'P 1'
#
loop_
_entity.id
_entity.type
_entity.pdbx_description
1 polymer ?
#
loop_
_entity_poly.entity_id
_entity_poly.type
_entity_poly.pdbx_seq_one_letter_code
_entity_poly.pdbx_strand_id
1 'polypeptide(L)' 'MSKLSFRDHLCKGCGLCVAACPKHLLSLDTSRLNQKGFHPAHIEDQD' A
#
# COMPACT_ATOMS: atom_id res chain seq x y z
N MET A 1 -15.91 -13.13 -1.58
CA MET A 1 -15.01 -12.08 -2.10
C MET A 1 -13.77 -12.02 -1.24
N SER A 2 -12.59 -12.10 -1.83
CA SER A 2 -11.32 -11.96 -1.12
C SER A 2 -11.09 -10.48 -0.77
N LYS A 3 -10.73 -10.20 0.48
CA LYS A 3 -10.42 -8.85 0.97
C LYS A 3 -8.91 -8.68 1.07
N LEU A 4 -8.37 -7.65 0.42
CA LEU A 4 -6.98 -7.24 0.60
C LEU A 4 -6.88 -6.27 1.78
N SER A 5 -5.85 -6.42 2.61
CA SER A 5 -5.59 -5.54 3.75
C SER A 5 -4.09 -5.38 3.97
N PHE A 6 -3.66 -4.18 4.35
CA PHE A 6 -2.27 -3.88 4.68
C PHE A 6 -2.07 -3.73 6.19
N ARG A 7 -0.96 -4.28 6.71
CA ARG A 7 -0.51 -4.02 8.08
C ARG A 7 0.46 -2.84 8.06
N ASP A 8 -0.06 -1.62 8.16
CA ASP A 8 0.70 -0.39 7.96
C ASP A 8 1.93 -0.27 8.88
N HIS A 9 1.83 -0.73 10.13
CA HIS A 9 2.95 -0.76 11.08
C HIS A 9 4.13 -1.67 10.67
N LEU A 10 3.90 -2.61 9.75
CA LEU A 10 4.95 -3.48 9.18
C LEU A 10 5.41 -3.01 7.80
N CYS A 11 4.65 -2.13 7.13
CA CYS A 11 5.00 -1.65 5.82
C CYS A 11 6.30 -0.83 5.86
N LYS A 12 7.19 -1.08 4.89
CA LYS A 12 8.46 -0.37 4.72
C LYS A 12 8.43 0.66 3.60
N GLY A 13 7.27 0.86 2.95
CA GLY A 13 7.15 1.72 1.77
C GLY A 13 8.06 1.31 0.60
N CYS A 14 8.40 0.02 0.46
CA CYS A 14 9.38 -0.44 -0.54
C CYS A 14 8.85 -0.50 -1.98
N GLY A 15 7.55 -0.34 -2.20
CA GLY A 15 6.94 -0.37 -3.54
C GLY A 15 6.90 -1.73 -4.25
N LEU A 16 7.47 -2.81 -3.69
CA LEU A 16 7.49 -4.13 -4.35
C LEU A 16 6.08 -4.67 -4.64
N CYS A 17 5.14 -4.50 -3.71
CA CYS A 17 3.75 -4.92 -3.92
C CYS A 17 3.03 -4.08 -4.99
N VAL A 18 3.38 -2.79 -5.12
CA VAL A 18 2.86 -1.90 -6.17
C VAL A 18 3.31 -2.40 -7.54
N ALA A 19 4.62 -2.65 -7.70
CA ALA A 19 5.19 -3.16 -8.94
C ALA A 19 4.67 -4.56 -9.32
N ALA A 20 4.41 -5.42 -8.33
CA ALA A 20 3.93 -6.77 -8.55
C ALA A 20 2.42 -6.87 -8.81
N CYS A 21 1.64 -5.79 -8.57
CA CYS A 21 0.19 -5.85 -8.68
C CYS A 21 -0.24 -5.91 -10.15
N PRO A 22 -0.82 -7.03 -10.63
CA PRO A 22 -1.19 -7.18 -12.04
C PRO A 22 -2.35 -6.27 -12.45
N LYS A 23 -3.12 -5.79 -11.48
CA LYS A 23 -4.25 -4.88 -11.72
C LYS A 23 -3.86 -3.41 -11.56
N HIS A 24 -2.63 -3.12 -11.15
CA HIS A 24 -2.14 -1.75 -10.92
C HIS A 24 -3.03 -0.91 -9.97
N LEU A 25 -3.68 -1.57 -9.00
CA LEU A 25 -4.59 -0.94 -8.02
C LEU A 25 -3.90 -0.48 -6.73
N LEU A 26 -2.57 -0.61 -6.65
CA LEU A 26 -1.82 -0.30 -5.43
C LEU A 26 -0.89 0.86 -5.67
N SER A 27 -0.77 1.74 -4.67
CA SER A 27 0.24 2.80 -4.65
C SER A 27 0.72 3.08 -3.23
N LEU A 28 1.83 3.81 -3.11
CA LEU A 28 2.32 4.27 -1.81
C LEU A 28 1.57 5.55 -1.45
N ASP A 29 1.03 5.57 -0.24
CA ASP A 29 0.26 6.70 0.26
C ASP A 29 1.17 7.89 0.53
N THR A 30 1.05 8.94 -0.29
CA THR A 30 1.86 10.16 -0.19
C THR A 30 1.36 11.13 0.88
N SER A 31 0.15 10.90 1.41
CA SER A 31 -0.51 11.79 2.37
C SER A 31 -0.22 11.45 3.83
N ARG A 32 0.16 10.21 4.12
CA ARG A 32 0.42 9.75 5.50
C ARG A 32 1.74 8.98 5.64
N LEU A 33 2.25 9.00 6.87
CA LEU A 33 3.37 8.19 7.31
C LEU A 33 2.91 7.20 8.38
N ASN A 34 3.48 6.00 8.37
CA ASN A 34 3.29 5.03 9.44
C ASN A 34 4.19 5.32 10.66
N GLN A 35 4.08 4.51 11.71
CA GLN A 35 4.89 4.64 12.94
C GLN A 35 6.41 4.53 12.72
N LYS A 36 6.84 4.03 11.56
CA LYS A 36 8.25 3.90 11.17
C LYS A 36 8.72 5.02 10.24
N GLY A 37 7.86 5.98 9.91
CA GLY A 37 8.17 7.09 9.02
C GLY A 37 8.16 6.74 7.53
N PHE A 38 7.50 5.64 7.13
CA PHE A 38 7.35 5.26 5.72
C PHE A 38 5.94 5.58 5.21
N HIS A 39 5.85 5.91 3.92
CA HIS A 39 4.60 5.94 3.15
C HIS A 39 4.09 4.52 2.94
N PRO A 40 3.01 4.09 3.63
CA PRO A 40 2.51 2.73 3.52
C PRO A 40 1.83 2.48 2.17
N ALA A 41 1.81 1.23 1.71
CA ALA A 41 1.02 0.86 0.55
C ALA A 41 -0.49 0.96 0.86
N HIS A 42 -1.26 1.44 -0.10
CA HIS A 42 -2.72 1.52 -0.06
C HIS A 42 -3.31 1.12 -1.42
N ILE A 43 -4.63 0.94 -1.46
CA ILE A 43 -5.37 0.73 -2.71
C ILE A 43 -5.78 2.10 -3.22
N GLU A 44 -5.46 2.37 -4.48
CA GLU A 44 -5.91 3.54 -5.22
C GLU A 44 -7.13 3.09 -6.05
N ASP A 45 -8.29 3.64 -5.70
CA ASP A 45 -9.64 3.28 -6.16
C ASP A 45 -10.20 1.87 -5.81
N GLN A 46 -11.33 1.89 -5.10
CA GLN A 46 -12.34 0.84 -5.09
C GLN A 46 -13.66 1.43 -5.62
N ASP A 47 -13.69 1.89 -6.86
CA ASP A 47 -14.93 2.04 -7.62
C ASP A 47 -15.13 0.81 -8.53
#